data_AF-A0A357ZH79-F1
#
_entry.id   AF-A0A357ZH79-F1
#
_cell.length_a   1.000
_cell.length_b   1.000
_cell.length_c   1.000
_cell.angle_alpha   90.00
_cell.angle_beta   90.00
_cell.angle_gamma   90.00
#
_symmetry.space_group_name_H-M   'P 1'
#
loop_
_entity.id
_entity.type
_entity.pdbx_description
1 polymer ?
#
loop_
_entity_poly.entity_id
_entity_poly.type
_entity_poly.pdbx_seq_one_letter_code
_entity_poly.pdbx_strand_id
1 'polypeptide(L)'
;MKKLLGIVLAFVLCFAMAGCTDEKREVAIAAFDAVVLEVEAQNAELTEAIDTLQMVIESGDTPFDDAKLRDAETAVATARGSIREIPEMPSKTEAIESITADLKIPSTYKDQVNDLKERQIALENSIKQMKQVTNPSESFVVERLGGIETITGISAVTEDNDLNGNLNKQGGYTATVYFSDSQVVDEFGIMEGKTIFRFHGYSIE
;
A
#
# COMPACT_ATOMS: atom_id res chain seq x y z
N MET A 1 -9.11 -5.87 -24.20
CA MET A 1 -9.41 -6.07 -25.64
C MET A 1 -8.13 -6.54 -26.33
N LYS A 2 -8.16 -7.73 -26.96
CA LYS A 2 -7.30 -8.29 -28.04
C LYS A 2 -5.77 -8.30 -27.80
N LYS A 3 -5.19 -9.45 -27.41
CA LYS A 3 -4.51 -10.50 -28.23
C LYS A 3 -3.18 -10.01 -28.86
N LEU A 4 -2.00 -10.52 -28.45
CA LEU A 4 -1.29 -11.75 -28.89
C LEU A 4 -0.85 -11.74 -30.38
N LEU A 5 0.40 -12.19 -30.62
CA LEU A 5 1.08 -12.50 -31.91
C LEU A 5 1.61 -11.27 -32.71
N GLY A 6 2.82 -11.23 -33.27
CA GLY A 6 3.91 -12.19 -33.45
C GLY A 6 4.80 -11.81 -34.65
N ILE A 7 6.04 -12.30 -34.66
CA ILE A 7 6.80 -12.78 -35.84
C ILE A 7 7.39 -11.75 -36.84
N VAL A 8 8.74 -11.68 -36.80
CA VAL A 8 9.74 -11.72 -37.90
C VAL A 8 9.35 -11.13 -39.26
N LEU A 9 10.10 -10.10 -39.69
CA LEU A 9 10.32 -9.83 -41.11
C LEU A 9 11.82 -9.59 -41.38
N ALA A 10 12.49 -10.65 -41.82
CA ALA A 10 13.80 -10.60 -42.45
C ALA A 10 13.62 -10.25 -43.94
N PHE A 11 14.19 -9.14 -44.39
CA PHE A 11 14.48 -8.90 -45.80
C PHE A 11 15.96 -8.57 -45.94
N VAL A 12 16.72 -9.62 -46.24
CA VAL A 12 18.12 -9.56 -46.65
C VAL A 12 18.14 -9.20 -48.13
N LEU A 13 18.62 -8.00 -48.45
CA LEU A 13 19.14 -7.68 -49.77
C LEU A 13 20.55 -7.10 -49.58
N CYS A 14 21.54 -8.00 -49.66
CA CYS A 14 22.95 -7.66 -49.62
C CYS A 14 23.33 -6.78 -50.81
N PHE A 15 23.78 -5.56 -50.54
CA PHE A 15 24.76 -4.88 -51.38
C PHE A 15 26.04 -4.71 -50.57
N ALA A 16 27.05 -5.45 -50.99
CA ALA A 16 28.35 -5.55 -50.34
C ALA A 16 29.09 -4.21 -50.39
N MET A 17 29.06 -3.47 -49.28
CA MET A 17 30.06 -2.49 -48.90
C MET A 17 30.09 -2.46 -47.36
N ALA A 18 31.30 -2.48 -46.78
CA ALA A 18 31.61 -2.19 -45.37
C ALA A 18 31.71 -3.34 -44.35
N GLY A 19 32.77 -4.15 -44.45
CA GLY A 19 33.18 -5.11 -43.41
C GLY A 19 33.77 -4.53 -42.11
N CYS A 20 33.57 -3.23 -41.81
CA CYS A 20 33.95 -2.60 -40.53
C CYS A 20 32.79 -1.88 -39.83
N THR A 21 31.69 -1.61 -40.53
CA THR A 21 30.51 -0.94 -39.94
C THR A 21 29.65 -1.90 -39.14
N ASP A 22 29.62 -3.17 -39.54
CA ASP A 22 28.77 -4.17 -38.90
C ASP A 22 29.26 -4.53 -37.49
N GLU A 23 30.57 -4.76 -37.30
CA GLU A 23 31.14 -5.10 -35.98
C GLU A 23 30.97 -3.97 -34.96
N LYS A 24 31.25 -2.71 -35.35
CA LYS A 24 31.05 -1.55 -34.48
C LYS A 24 29.58 -1.37 -34.10
N ARG A 25 28.68 -1.62 -35.05
CA ARG A 25 27.24 -1.52 -34.82
C ARG A 25 26.75 -2.62 -33.88
N GLU A 26 27.21 -3.86 -34.04
CA GLU A 26 26.86 -4.96 -33.13
C GLU A 26 27.31 -4.67 -31.70
N VAL A 27 28.50 -4.11 -31.51
CA VAL A 27 28.99 -3.69 -30.18
C VAL A 27 28.10 -2.60 -29.58
N ALA A 28 27.71 -1.60 -30.37
CA ALA A 28 26.81 -0.53 -29.91
C ALA A 28 25.43 -1.06 -29.52
N ILE A 29 24.89 -2.02 -30.29
CA ILE A 29 23.62 -2.70 -30.00
C ILE A 29 23.72 -3.48 -28.69
N ALA A 30 24.75 -4.30 -28.52
CA ALA A 30 24.93 -5.08 -27.29
C ALA A 30 25.06 -4.17 -26.06
N ALA A 31 25.74 -3.02 -26.20
CA ALA A 31 25.85 -2.04 -25.13
C ALA A 31 24.50 -1.36 -24.81
N PHE A 32 23.70 -1.05 -25.83
CA PHE A 32 22.35 -0.53 -25.66
C PHE A 32 21.45 -1.54 -24.95
N ASP A 33 21.40 -2.79 -25.43
CA ASP A 33 20.57 -3.87 -24.87
C ASP A 33 20.93 -4.14 -23.40
N ALA A 34 22.22 -4.12 -23.05
CA ALA A 34 22.66 -4.29 -21.67
C ALA A 34 22.13 -3.18 -20.75
N VAL A 35 22.14 -1.93 -21.22
CA VAL A 35 21.62 -0.78 -20.46
C VAL A 35 20.10 -0.80 -20.39
N VAL A 36 19.42 -1.19 -21.47
CA VAL A 36 17.97 -1.39 -21.49
C VAL A 36 17.56 -2.40 -20.43
N LEU A 37 18.22 -3.56 -20.36
CA LEU A 37 17.93 -4.58 -19.35
C LEU A 37 18.08 -4.04 -17.92
N GLU A 38 19.10 -3.21 -17.66
CA GLU A 38 19.29 -2.58 -16.35
C GLU A 38 18.16 -1.59 -16.03
N VAL A 39 17.80 -0.73 -16.98
CA VAL A 39 16.71 0.25 -16.81
C VAL A 39 15.35 -0.44 -16.66
N GLU A 40 15.09 -1.52 -17.40
CA GLU A 40 13.88 -2.34 -17.27
C GLU A 40 13.78 -2.95 -15.87
N ALA A 41 14.87 -3.52 -15.35
CA ALA A 41 14.90 -4.08 -14.00
C ALA A 41 14.62 -3.02 -12.92
N GLN A 42 15.20 -1.82 -13.07
CA GLN A 42 14.95 -0.70 -12.15
C GLN A 42 13.51 -0.19 -12.24
N ASN A 43 12.99 0.00 -13.46
CA ASN A 43 11.60 0.40 -13.70
C ASN A 43 10.63 -0.64 -13.11
N ALA A 44 10.93 -1.93 -13.22
CA ALA A 44 10.11 -2.99 -12.64
C ALA A 44 10.06 -2.91 -11.11
N GLU A 45 11.19 -2.70 -10.43
CA GLU A 45 11.24 -2.54 -8.98
C GLU A 45 10.40 -1.34 -8.50
N LEU A 46 10.53 -0.19 -9.18
CA LEU A 46 9.74 0.99 -8.85
C LEU A 46 8.24 0.78 -9.12
N THR A 47 7.91 0.10 -10.22
CA THR A 47 6.52 -0.23 -10.58
C THR A 47 5.88 -1.16 -9.56
N GLU A 48 6.58 -2.19 -9.09
CA GLU A 48 6.07 -3.08 -8.04
C GLU A 48 5.76 -2.33 -6.73
N ALA A 49 6.63 -1.39 -6.35
CA ALA A 49 6.40 -0.54 -5.17
C ALA A 49 5.20 0.40 -5.35
N ILE A 50 5.05 0.99 -6.55
CA ILE A 50 3.88 1.80 -6.91
C ILE A 50 2.60 0.98 -6.81
N ASP A 51 2.57 -0.21 -7.42
CA ASP A 51 1.38 -1.07 -7.47
C ASP A 51 0.97 -1.53 -6.07
N THR A 52 1.94 -1.85 -5.22
CA THR A 52 1.68 -2.23 -3.82
C THR A 52 1.01 -1.11 -3.04
N LEU A 53 1.51 0.13 -3.13
CA LEU A 53 0.87 1.28 -2.47
C LEU A 53 -0.50 1.59 -3.09
N GLN A 54 -0.61 1.50 -4.41
CA GLN A 54 -1.86 1.75 -5.14
C GLN A 54 -2.96 0.78 -4.71
N MET A 55 -2.65 -0.50 -4.46
CA MET A 55 -3.64 -1.46 -3.93
C MET A 55 -4.21 -1.02 -2.57
N VAL A 56 -3.40 -0.40 -1.70
CA VAL A 56 -3.88 0.11 -0.41
C VAL A 56 -4.80 1.32 -0.62
N ILE A 57 -4.45 2.23 -1.53
CA ILE A 57 -5.28 3.39 -1.91
C ILE A 57 -6.64 2.91 -2.47
N GLU A 58 -6.62 1.94 -3.37
CA GLU A 58 -7.80 1.42 -4.06
C GLU A 58 -8.70 0.55 -3.18
N SER A 59 -8.24 0.15 -1.99
CA SER A 59 -9.11 -0.52 -1.01
C SER A 59 -10.33 0.33 -0.62
N GLY A 60 -10.21 1.65 -0.71
CA GLY A 60 -11.26 2.60 -0.32
C GLY A 60 -11.49 2.71 1.19
N ASP A 61 -10.68 2.02 2.02
CA ASP A 61 -10.75 2.13 3.47
C ASP A 61 -10.40 3.54 3.94
N THR A 62 -11.22 4.11 4.83
CA THR A 62 -10.97 5.45 5.38
C THR A 62 -9.84 5.41 6.42
N PRO A 63 -8.76 6.21 6.25
CA PRO A 63 -7.70 6.31 7.25
C PRO A 63 -8.12 7.20 8.42
N PHE A 64 -7.49 7.01 9.58
CA PHE A 64 -7.67 7.89 10.75
C PHE A 64 -7.16 9.32 10.49
N ASP A 65 -6.11 9.44 9.68
CA ASP A 65 -5.49 10.69 9.24
C ASP A 65 -5.53 10.75 7.71
N ASP A 66 -6.45 11.56 7.18
CA ASP A 66 -6.66 11.79 5.74
C ASP A 66 -5.40 12.29 5.02
N ALA A 67 -4.46 12.94 5.73
CA ALA A 67 -3.21 13.36 5.14
C ALA A 67 -2.39 12.16 4.64
N LYS A 68 -2.50 10.98 5.28
CA LYS A 68 -1.77 9.77 4.86
C LYS A 68 -2.21 9.24 3.50
N LEU A 69 -3.50 9.38 3.18
CA LEU A 69 -4.01 9.04 1.85
C LEU A 69 -3.48 10.02 0.81
N ARG A 70 -3.55 11.34 1.09
CA ARG A 70 -3.04 12.38 0.18
C ARG A 70 -1.54 12.26 -0.07
N ASP A 71 -0.76 11.97 0.98
CA ASP A 71 0.68 11.77 0.88
C ASP A 71 1.00 10.55 0.01
N ALA A 72 0.25 9.45 0.18
CA ALA A 72 0.38 8.24 -0.63
C ALA A 72 0.05 8.48 -2.11
N GLU A 73 -1.07 9.14 -2.42
CA GLU A 73 -1.47 9.51 -3.79
C GLU A 73 -0.40 10.39 -4.46
N THR A 74 0.13 11.36 -3.71
CA THR A 74 1.18 12.25 -4.20
C THR A 74 2.47 11.47 -4.49
N ALA A 75 2.89 10.59 -3.58
CA ALA A 75 4.08 9.76 -3.76
C ALA A 75 3.96 8.83 -4.99
N VAL A 76 2.79 8.21 -5.19
CA VAL A 76 2.51 7.40 -6.39
C VAL A 76 2.62 8.24 -7.66
N ALA A 77 2.02 9.44 -7.69
CA ALA A 77 2.07 10.31 -8.87
C ALA A 77 3.51 10.73 -9.21
N THR A 78 4.30 11.11 -8.20
CA THR A 78 5.71 11.47 -8.37
C THR A 78 6.55 10.28 -8.85
N ALA A 79 6.36 9.10 -8.26
CA ALA A 79 7.08 7.89 -8.64
C ALA A 79 6.76 7.46 -10.08
N ARG A 80 5.48 7.49 -10.49
CA ARG A 80 5.07 7.21 -11.87
C ARG A 80 5.74 8.15 -12.88
N GLY A 81 5.85 9.44 -12.55
CA GLY A 81 6.54 10.42 -13.38
C GLY A 81 8.06 10.24 -13.46
N SER A 82 8.64 9.37 -12.63
CA SER A 82 10.08 9.09 -12.59
C SER A 82 10.49 7.84 -13.39
N ILE A 83 9.52 7.04 -13.86
CA ILE A 83 9.76 5.86 -14.67
C ILE A 83 10.44 6.30 -15.97
N ARG A 84 11.57 5.67 -16.29
CA ARG A 84 12.31 6.00 -17.50
C ARG A 84 11.66 5.39 -18.72
N GLU A 85 11.43 6.22 -19.73
CA GLU A 85 11.05 5.75 -21.06
C GLU A 85 12.25 5.14 -21.77
N ILE A 86 12.02 3.98 -22.39
CA ILE A 86 13.03 3.27 -23.17
C ILE A 86 12.77 3.58 -24.65
N PRO A 87 13.67 4.31 -25.33
CA PRO A 87 13.48 4.66 -26.73
C PRO A 87 13.63 3.43 -27.64
N GLU A 88 13.00 3.48 -28.82
CA GLU A 88 13.26 2.49 -29.87
C GLU A 88 14.71 2.59 -30.38
N MET A 89 15.29 1.43 -30.73
CA MET A 89 16.66 1.35 -31.21
C MET A 89 16.86 2.10 -32.55
N PRO A 90 17.78 3.08 -32.62
CA PRO A 90 18.08 3.80 -33.84
C PRO A 90 18.75 2.92 -34.90
N SER A 91 18.60 3.32 -36.17
CA SER A 91 19.27 2.64 -37.28
C SER A 91 20.77 2.94 -37.38
N LYS A 92 21.19 4.15 -36.96
CA LYS A 92 22.58 4.63 -37.05
C LYS A 92 23.37 4.35 -35.77
N THR A 93 24.58 3.84 -35.91
CA THR A 93 25.47 3.48 -34.78
C THR A 93 25.73 4.65 -33.85
N GLU A 94 26.01 5.85 -34.38
CA GLU A 94 26.30 7.03 -33.56
C GLU A 94 25.08 7.46 -32.72
N ALA A 95 23.87 7.25 -33.25
CA ALA A 95 22.63 7.52 -32.53
C ALA A 95 22.40 6.49 -31.41
N ILE A 96 22.72 5.20 -31.65
CA ILE A 96 22.69 4.16 -30.62
C ILE A 96 23.65 4.51 -29.47
N GLU A 97 24.88 4.91 -29.78
CA GLU A 97 25.87 5.29 -28.78
C GLU A 97 25.40 6.49 -27.94
N SER A 98 24.81 7.50 -28.58
CA SER A 98 24.26 8.68 -27.89
C SER A 98 23.17 8.31 -26.89
N ILE A 99 22.13 7.59 -27.32
CA ILE A 99 21.03 7.22 -26.42
C ILE A 99 21.49 6.24 -25.34
N THR A 100 22.46 5.37 -25.64
CA THR A 100 23.04 4.45 -24.65
C THR A 100 23.73 5.25 -23.54
N ALA A 101 24.43 6.32 -23.88
CA ALA A 101 25.07 7.21 -22.90
C ALA A 101 24.02 7.94 -22.04
N ASP A 102 22.94 8.42 -22.65
CA ASP A 102 21.85 9.09 -21.93
C ASP A 102 21.13 8.13 -20.96
N LEU A 103 20.94 6.86 -21.36
CA LEU A 103 20.34 5.84 -20.50
C LEU A 103 21.27 5.38 -19.37
N LYS A 104 22.60 5.39 -19.58
CA LYS A 104 23.62 4.98 -18.60
C LYS A 104 23.71 5.87 -17.35
N ILE A 105 22.98 6.98 -17.29
CA ILE A 105 22.92 7.81 -16.07
C ILE A 105 22.36 6.94 -14.93
N PRO A 106 23.12 6.62 -13.88
CA PRO A 106 22.62 5.77 -12.81
C PRO A 106 21.60 6.54 -11.99
N SER A 107 20.30 6.30 -12.19
CA SER A 107 19.29 6.65 -11.21
C SER A 107 18.90 5.39 -10.47
N THR A 108 19.40 5.24 -9.25
CA THR A 108 18.83 4.23 -8.36
C THR A 108 17.51 4.77 -7.82
N TYR A 109 16.44 3.99 -7.98
CA TYR A 109 15.13 4.31 -7.40
C TYR A 109 15.03 3.95 -5.92
N LYS A 110 16.13 3.55 -5.28
CA LYS A 110 16.12 3.04 -3.90
C LYS A 110 15.43 3.98 -2.91
N ASP A 111 15.72 5.28 -2.99
CA ASP A 111 15.13 6.25 -2.08
C ASP A 111 13.62 6.42 -2.34
N GLN A 112 13.21 6.39 -3.61
CA GLN A 112 11.78 6.47 -3.99
C GLN A 112 11.03 5.20 -3.61
N VAL A 113 11.62 4.02 -3.81
CA VAL A 113 11.05 2.73 -3.38
C VAL A 113 10.90 2.70 -1.86
N ASN A 114 11.87 3.20 -1.11
CA ASN A 114 11.76 3.29 0.34
C ASN A 114 10.68 4.28 0.79
N ASP A 115 10.60 5.46 0.18
CA ASP A 115 9.54 6.44 0.47
C ASP A 115 8.15 5.83 0.21
N LEU A 116 7.95 5.14 -0.93
CA LEU A 116 6.68 4.45 -1.23
C LEU A 116 6.32 3.40 -0.16
N LYS A 117 7.30 2.60 0.29
CA LYS A 117 7.09 1.61 1.37
C LYS A 117 6.75 2.27 2.71
N GLU A 118 7.40 3.37 3.04
CA GLU A 118 7.08 4.13 4.27
C GLU A 118 5.67 4.72 4.21
N ARG A 119 5.25 5.27 3.07
CA ARG A 119 3.90 5.78 2.85
C ARG A 119 2.86 4.68 2.92
N GLN A 120 3.14 3.49 2.37
CA GLN A 120 2.30 2.31 2.50
C GLN A 120 2.05 1.95 3.97
N ILE A 121 3.12 1.78 4.75
CA ILE A 121 3.02 1.42 6.16
C ILE A 121 2.25 2.49 6.95
N ALA A 122 2.51 3.77 6.67
CA ALA A 122 1.81 4.87 7.33
C ALA A 122 0.30 4.87 7.03
N LEU A 123 -0.09 4.64 5.77
CA LEU A 123 -1.49 4.57 5.36
C LEU A 123 -2.19 3.35 5.96
N GLU A 124 -1.59 2.16 5.86
CA GLU A 124 -2.14 0.93 6.45
C GLU A 124 -2.33 1.05 7.97
N ASN A 125 -1.38 1.67 8.67
CA ASN A 125 -1.49 1.90 10.10
C ASN A 125 -2.63 2.88 10.42
N SER A 126 -2.78 3.93 9.63
CA SER A 126 -3.87 4.89 9.79
C SER A 126 -5.25 4.25 9.55
N ILE A 127 -5.36 3.37 8.56
CA ILE A 127 -6.58 2.57 8.31
C ILE A 127 -6.87 1.63 9.49
N LYS A 128 -5.85 0.91 10.00
CA LYS A 128 -6.01 0.03 11.16
C LYS A 128 -6.45 0.79 12.41
N GLN A 129 -5.92 2.00 12.62
CA GLN A 129 -6.34 2.88 13.72
C GLN A 129 -7.80 3.29 13.57
N MET A 130 -8.26 3.68 12.37
CA MET A 130 -9.65 4.04 12.14
C MET A 130 -10.58 2.88 12.51
N LYS A 131 -10.26 1.66 12.09
CA LYS A 131 -11.04 0.45 12.41
C LYS A 131 -11.16 0.19 13.91
N GLN A 132 -10.13 0.54 14.70
CA GLN A 132 -10.17 0.43 16.16
C GLN A 132 -11.07 1.48 16.83
N VAL A 133 -11.30 2.63 16.20
CA VAL A 133 -12.14 3.70 16.77
C VAL A 133 -13.60 3.55 16.34
N THR A 134 -13.85 3.15 15.09
CA THR A 134 -15.21 3.07 14.55
C THR A 134 -15.92 1.76 14.90
N ASN A 135 -15.21 0.63 14.85
CA ASN A 135 -15.78 -0.69 15.13
C ASN A 135 -14.71 -1.66 15.68
N PRO A 136 -14.16 -1.40 16.90
CA PRO A 136 -13.19 -2.31 17.48
C PRO A 136 -13.81 -3.67 17.77
N SER A 137 -13.00 -4.72 17.65
CA SER A 137 -13.44 -6.05 18.09
C SER A 137 -13.59 -6.09 19.61
N GLU A 138 -14.54 -6.89 20.10
CA GLU A 138 -14.72 -7.13 21.52
C GLU A 138 -13.41 -7.57 22.20
N SER A 139 -12.67 -8.49 21.56
CA SER A 139 -11.39 -9.00 22.06
C SER A 139 -10.36 -7.89 22.24
N PHE A 140 -10.29 -6.94 21.30
CA PHE A 140 -9.37 -5.79 21.38
C PHE A 140 -9.74 -4.88 22.56
N VAL A 141 -11.03 -4.59 22.74
CA VAL A 141 -11.51 -3.76 23.86
C VAL A 141 -11.21 -4.44 25.19
N VAL A 142 -11.49 -5.75 25.32
CA VAL A 142 -11.19 -6.54 26.53
C VAL A 142 -9.70 -6.56 26.83
N GLU A 143 -8.84 -6.77 25.82
CA GLU A 143 -7.38 -6.74 25.99
C GLU A 143 -6.88 -5.38 26.46
N ARG A 144 -7.38 -4.29 25.85
CA ARG A 144 -6.99 -2.91 26.21
C ARG A 144 -7.44 -2.55 27.62
N LEU A 145 -8.66 -2.90 28.01
CA LEU A 145 -9.17 -2.70 29.37
C LEU A 145 -8.39 -3.53 30.40
N GLY A 146 -8.02 -4.78 30.06
CA GLY A 146 -7.27 -5.66 30.95
C GLY A 146 -5.84 -5.18 31.24
N GLY A 147 -5.29 -4.29 30.41
CA GLY A 147 -3.98 -3.66 30.64
C GLY A 147 -3.99 -2.49 31.63
N ILE A 148 -5.17 -2.05 32.11
CA ILE A 148 -5.30 -0.90 33.01
C ILE A 148 -5.43 -1.39 34.45
N GLU A 149 -4.47 -1.03 35.31
CA GLU A 149 -4.38 -1.53 36.71
C GLU A 149 -5.64 -1.25 37.54
N THR A 150 -6.33 -0.15 37.27
CA THR A 150 -7.52 0.26 38.02
C THR A 150 -8.78 -0.49 37.60
N ILE A 151 -8.75 -1.23 36.49
CA ILE A 151 -9.85 -2.06 36.03
C ILE A 151 -9.90 -3.35 36.84
N THR A 152 -11.00 -3.56 37.56
CA THR A 152 -11.19 -4.64 38.53
C THR A 152 -12.17 -5.72 38.07
N GLY A 153 -12.75 -5.58 36.88
CA GLY A 153 -13.66 -6.53 36.29
C GLY A 153 -13.97 -6.16 34.85
N ILE A 154 -14.12 -7.17 33.99
CA ILE A 154 -14.49 -7.03 32.57
C ILE A 154 -15.44 -8.18 32.25
N SER A 155 -16.54 -7.87 31.55
CA SER A 155 -17.52 -8.84 31.08
C SER A 155 -17.98 -8.46 29.68
N ALA A 156 -17.72 -9.34 28.72
CA ALA A 156 -18.30 -9.30 27.39
C ALA A 156 -19.80 -9.66 27.44
N VAL A 157 -20.60 -9.02 26.59
CA VAL A 157 -22.03 -9.29 26.45
C VAL A 157 -22.26 -10.23 25.28
N THR A 158 -23.04 -11.27 25.53
CA THR A 158 -23.58 -12.22 24.55
C THR A 158 -25.06 -11.89 24.29
N GLU A 159 -25.64 -12.41 23.22
CA GLU A 159 -27.07 -12.16 22.95
C GLU A 159 -27.98 -12.65 24.08
N ASP A 160 -27.58 -13.72 24.79
CA ASP A 160 -28.35 -14.31 25.88
C ASP A 160 -28.38 -13.46 27.17
N ASN A 161 -27.40 -12.57 27.36
CA ASN A 161 -27.27 -11.73 28.55
C ASN A 161 -27.33 -10.22 28.24
N ASP A 162 -27.70 -9.86 27.02
CA ASP A 162 -27.85 -8.47 26.60
C ASP A 162 -29.14 -7.85 27.16
N LEU A 163 -28.99 -6.98 28.15
CA LEU A 163 -30.11 -6.28 28.79
C LEU A 163 -30.98 -5.48 27.82
N ASN A 164 -30.43 -4.98 26.72
CA ASN A 164 -31.20 -4.19 25.74
C ASN A 164 -31.70 -5.03 24.55
N GLY A 165 -31.22 -6.28 24.40
CA GLY A 165 -31.56 -7.19 23.30
C GLY A 165 -31.17 -6.68 21.90
N ASN A 166 -30.26 -5.70 21.81
CA ASN A 166 -29.87 -5.02 20.58
C ASN A 166 -28.52 -5.48 20.02
N LEU A 167 -27.81 -6.38 20.71
CA LEU A 167 -26.58 -6.98 20.20
C LEU A 167 -26.85 -7.74 18.89
N ASN A 168 -26.07 -7.43 17.85
CA ASN A 168 -26.17 -7.98 16.49
C ASN A 168 -27.55 -7.82 15.83
N LYS A 169 -28.36 -6.84 16.27
CA LYS A 169 -29.62 -6.50 15.62
C LYS A 169 -29.44 -5.30 14.68
N GLN A 170 -30.27 -5.20 13.65
CA GLN A 170 -30.24 -4.07 12.72
C GLN A 170 -30.47 -2.75 13.48
N GLY A 171 -29.57 -1.78 13.32
CA GLY A 171 -29.59 -0.52 14.07
C GLY A 171 -29.17 -0.64 15.55
N GLY A 172 -28.71 -1.81 15.97
CA GLY A 172 -28.13 -2.07 17.28
C GLY A 172 -26.60 -1.95 17.28
N TYR A 173 -25.95 -2.65 18.21
CA TYR A 173 -24.49 -2.65 18.36
C TYR A 173 -23.89 -4.02 18.03
N THR A 174 -22.63 -4.02 17.61
CA THR A 174 -21.87 -5.22 17.20
C THR A 174 -21.14 -5.88 18.38
N ALA A 175 -20.87 -5.13 19.44
CA ALA A 175 -20.26 -5.61 20.66
C ALA A 175 -20.68 -4.75 21.85
N THR A 176 -20.71 -5.35 23.05
CA THR A 176 -20.82 -4.59 24.30
C THR A 176 -19.93 -5.21 25.36
N VAL A 177 -19.10 -4.37 25.99
CA VAL A 177 -18.27 -4.77 27.13
C VAL A 177 -18.63 -3.91 28.32
N TYR A 178 -18.84 -4.58 29.44
CA TYR A 178 -19.03 -3.99 30.75
C TYR A 178 -17.74 -4.11 31.56
N PHE A 179 -17.31 -3.05 32.22
CA PHE A 179 -16.12 -3.09 33.06
C PHE A 179 -16.27 -2.27 34.33
N SER A 180 -15.47 -2.60 35.34
CA SER A 180 -15.46 -1.96 36.66
C SER A 180 -14.12 -1.28 36.92
N ASP A 181 -14.15 -0.03 37.39
CA ASP A 181 -12.94 0.73 37.76
C ASP A 181 -12.92 1.04 39.27
N SER A 182 -11.82 0.70 39.93
CA SER A 182 -11.55 0.96 41.35
C SER A 182 -11.54 2.44 41.74
N GLN A 183 -11.31 3.34 40.80
CA GLN A 183 -11.28 4.78 41.03
C GLN A 183 -12.66 5.42 41.05
N VAL A 184 -13.71 4.68 40.65
CA VAL A 184 -15.07 5.22 40.58
C VAL A 184 -15.85 4.81 41.80
N VAL A 185 -16.11 5.81 42.65
CA VAL A 185 -16.92 5.66 43.86
C VAL A 185 -18.38 5.96 43.51
N ASP A 186 -19.24 4.95 43.67
CA ASP A 186 -20.68 5.12 43.54
C ASP A 186 -21.26 5.73 44.83
N GLU A 187 -21.05 7.04 45.01
CA GLU A 187 -21.45 7.77 46.22
C GLU A 187 -22.95 7.70 46.54
N PHE A 188 -23.78 7.42 45.53
CA PHE A 188 -25.24 7.41 45.65
C PHE A 188 -25.86 6.01 45.56
N GLY A 189 -25.04 4.96 45.39
CA GLY A 189 -25.54 3.60 45.23
C GLY A 189 -26.42 3.41 43.98
N ILE A 190 -26.29 4.29 42.98
CA ILE A 190 -27.13 4.28 41.77
C ILE A 190 -26.59 3.26 40.77
N MET A 191 -25.30 2.96 40.84
CA MET A 191 -24.62 1.96 40.03
C MET A 191 -24.68 0.61 40.77
N GLU A 192 -25.86 -0.03 40.80
CA GLU A 192 -25.98 -1.37 41.39
C GLU A 192 -25.07 -2.37 40.65
N GLY A 193 -23.98 -2.75 41.32
CA GLY A 193 -22.93 -3.63 40.80
C GLY A 193 -21.72 -2.86 40.28
N LYS A 194 -20.54 -3.18 40.85
CA LYS A 194 -19.18 -2.97 40.34
C LYS A 194 -19.11 -1.96 39.16
N THR A 195 -19.17 -0.66 39.46
CA THR A 195 -19.28 0.50 38.54
C THR A 195 -19.14 0.15 37.05
N ILE A 196 -20.24 -0.05 36.35
CA ILE A 196 -20.22 -0.58 34.99
C ILE A 196 -20.17 0.55 33.95
N PHE A 197 -19.05 0.67 33.24
CA PHE A 197 -18.96 1.46 32.01
C PHE A 197 -19.26 0.61 30.79
N ARG A 198 -19.86 1.20 29.75
CA ARG A 198 -20.31 0.49 28.54
C ARG A 198 -19.64 1.05 27.28
N PHE A 199 -18.98 0.18 26.53
CA PHE A 199 -18.57 0.47 25.15
C PHE A 199 -19.56 -0.20 24.18
N HIS A 200 -20.06 0.55 23.21
CA HIS A 200 -20.84 0.00 22.09
C HIS A 200 -20.02 0.14 20.80
N GLY A 201 -19.76 -0.98 20.12
CA GLY A 201 -19.32 -0.93 18.72
C GLY A 201 -20.53 -0.67 17.82
N TYR A 202 -20.45 0.33 16.95
CA TYR A 202 -21.48 0.59 15.95
C TYR A 202 -20.90 0.38 14.55
N SER A 203 -21.60 -0.37 13.71
CA SER A 203 -21.30 -0.39 12.28
C SER A 203 -21.93 0.83 11.63
N ILE A 204 -21.12 1.64 10.95
CA ILE A 204 -21.62 2.70 10.06
C ILE A 204 -21.93 2.01 8.72
N GLU A 205 -23.06 1.31 8.65
CA GLU A 205 -23.68 0.92 7.37
C GLU A 205 -24.83 1.86 7.02
#